data_AF-A0A0A9YBV6-F1
#
_entry.id   AF-A0A0A9YBV6-F1
#
_cell.length_a   1.000
_cell.length_b   1.000
_cell.length_c   1.000
_cell.angle_alpha   90.00
_cell.angle_beta   90.00
_cell.angle_gamma   90.00
#
_symmetry.space_group_name_H-M   'P 1'
#
loop_
_entity.id
_entity.type
_entity.pdbx_description
1 polymer ?
#
loop_
_entity_poly.entity_id
_entity_poly.type
_entity_poly.pdbx_seq_one_letter_code
_entity_poly.pdbx_strand_id
1 'polypeptide(L)'
;GNAMIRTILVMNVGIKTQLTTIISSIILFLVLMFAGPLFEPLPTAILGCIIILAIMQLLVGNLQAVPGILKTSVEDGVILATVFLVTTFLDMQMGLITGFVLTLRQLLVRVISEDQKKEEAKQEMDLRDVEASRPENERLLERGRKMSLSN
;
A
#
# COMPACT_ATOMS: atom_id res chain seq x y z
N GLY A 1 -6.55 -13.28 12.18
CA GLY A 1 -6.55 -11.80 12.11
C GLY A 1 -5.31 -11.28 12.82
N ASN A 2 -4.53 -10.41 12.17
CA ASN A 2 -3.30 -9.86 12.74
C ASN A 2 -3.64 -8.61 13.58
N ALA A 3 -3.52 -8.71 14.90
CA ALA A 3 -3.77 -7.59 15.81
C ALA A 3 -2.51 -6.72 15.93
N MET A 4 -2.58 -5.47 15.46
CA MET A 4 -1.44 -4.54 15.42
C MET A 4 -0.81 -4.31 16.79
N ILE A 5 -1.63 -4.05 17.81
CA ILE A 5 -1.18 -3.81 19.19
C ILE A 5 -0.40 -5.02 19.72
N ARG A 6 -0.91 -6.23 19.48
CA ARG A 6 -0.24 -7.48 19.89
C ARG A 6 1.11 -7.63 19.20
N THR A 7 1.18 -7.40 17.89
CA THR A 7 2.42 -7.52 17.12
C THR A 7 3.48 -6.55 17.61
N ILE A 8 3.13 -5.29 17.86
CA ILE A 8 4.05 -4.28 18.39
C ILE A 8 4.64 -4.72 19.74
N LEU A 9 3.80 -5.24 20.65
CA LEU A 9 4.25 -5.72 21.95
C LEU A 9 5.18 -6.95 21.82
N VAL A 10 4.80 -7.92 20.99
CA VAL A 10 5.59 -9.14 20.73
C VAL A 10 6.95 -8.80 20.13
N MET A 11 6.99 -7.83 19.21
CA MET A 11 8.24 -7.32 18.63
C MET A 11 9.13 -6.65 19.69
N ASN A 12 8.55 -5.83 20.57
CA ASN A 12 9.31 -5.15 21.62
C ASN A 12 9.86 -6.11 22.68
N VAL A 13 9.19 -7.23 22.91
CA VAL A 13 9.62 -8.30 23.82
C VAL A 13 10.57 -9.30 23.14
N GLY A 14 10.84 -9.17 21.84
CA GLY A 14 11.81 -10.01 21.11
C GLY A 14 11.30 -11.42 20.78
N ILE A 15 9.98 -11.64 20.83
CA ILE A 15 9.36 -12.93 20.54
C ILE A 15 9.26 -13.12 19.03
N LYS A 16 9.81 -14.23 18.50
CA LYS A 16 9.86 -14.52 17.05
C LYS A 16 9.02 -15.71 16.61
N THR A 17 8.38 -16.43 17.53
CA THR A 17 7.69 -17.70 17.24
C THR A 17 6.18 -17.53 17.12
N GLN A 18 5.56 -18.26 16.17
CA GLN A 18 4.08 -18.25 16.00
C GLN A 18 3.34 -18.98 17.14
N LEU A 19 4.05 -19.79 17.94
CA LEU A 19 3.49 -20.51 19.09
C LEU A 19 2.90 -19.58 20.15
N THR A 20 3.42 -18.35 20.27
CA THR A 20 2.90 -17.34 21.20
C THR A 20 1.44 -16.98 20.94
N THR A 21 0.99 -17.05 19.68
CA THR A 21 -0.41 -16.82 19.33
C THR A 21 -1.33 -17.91 19.86
N ILE A 22 -0.91 -19.16 19.71
CA ILE A 22 -1.63 -20.35 20.17
C ILE A 22 -1.70 -20.34 21.71
N ILE A 23 -0.56 -20.15 22.37
CA ILE A 23 -0.47 -20.16 23.84
C ILE A 23 -1.37 -19.07 24.44
N SER A 24 -1.31 -17.84 23.94
CA SER A 24 -2.16 -16.78 24.51
C SER A 24 -3.64 -16.96 24.18
N SER A 25 -4.01 -17.65 23.10
CA SER A 25 -5.41 -18.02 22.84
C SER A 25 -5.91 -19.06 23.84
N ILE A 26 -5.10 -20.08 24.14
CA ILE A 26 -5.44 -21.11 25.14
C ILE A 26 -5.57 -20.50 26.54
N ILE A 27 -4.64 -19.61 26.91
CA ILE A 27 -4.69 -18.90 28.19
C ILE A 27 -5.96 -18.04 28.28
N LEU A 28 -6.28 -17.26 27.25
CA LEU A 28 -7.49 -16.43 27.25
C LEU A 28 -8.75 -17.29 27.36
N PHE A 29 -8.80 -18.43 26.67
CA PHE A 29 -9.91 -19.37 26.76
C PHE A 29 -10.08 -19.92 28.19
N LEU A 30 -8.98 -20.33 28.85
CA LEU A 30 -9.00 -20.77 30.25
C LEU A 30 -9.47 -19.66 31.19
N VAL A 31 -8.99 -18.43 30.98
CA VAL A 31 -9.35 -17.25 31.78
C VAL A 31 -10.84 -16.95 31.63
N LEU A 32 -11.40 -17.01 30.42
CA LEU A 32 -12.83 -16.79 30.21
C LEU A 32 -13.68 -17.89 30.86
N MET A 33 -13.23 -19.15 30.81
CA MET A 33 -13.96 -20.28 31.41
C MET A 33 -14.02 -20.21 32.93
N PHE A 34 -12.93 -19.78 33.59
CA PHE A 34 -12.85 -19.74 35.05
C PHE A 34 -13.22 -18.38 35.66
N ALA A 35 -12.83 -17.29 35.00
CA ALA A 35 -13.06 -15.91 35.48
C ALA A 35 -14.22 -15.19 34.75
N GLY A 36 -14.98 -15.88 33.89
CA GLY A 36 -16.18 -15.37 33.23
C GLY A 36 -17.13 -14.56 34.14
N PRO A 37 -17.54 -15.06 35.33
CA PRO A 37 -18.44 -14.31 36.23
C PRO A 37 -17.78 -13.12 36.91
N LEU A 38 -16.46 -13.04 36.95
CA LEU A 38 -15.73 -11.89 37.51
C LEU A 38 -15.69 -10.70 36.52
N PHE A 39 -15.94 -10.97 35.24
CA PHE A 39 -15.94 -9.99 34.15
C PHE A 39 -17.32 -9.42 33.81
N GLU A 40 -18.33 -9.55 34.67
CA GLU A 40 -19.67 -9.00 34.39
C GLU A 40 -19.76 -7.48 34.72
N PRO A 41 -19.24 -6.98 35.85
CA PRO A 41 -19.20 -5.53 36.14
C PRO A 41 -17.94 -4.81 35.62
N LEU A 42 -16.85 -5.54 35.37
CA LEU A 42 -15.60 -5.00 34.84
C LEU A 42 -15.56 -4.62 33.34
N PRO A 43 -16.32 -5.24 32.42
CA PRO A 43 -15.95 -5.26 31.01
C PRO A 43 -16.27 -3.94 30.33
N THR A 44 -17.37 -3.27 30.70
CA THR A 44 -17.81 -2.04 30.03
C THR A 44 -16.86 -0.86 30.31
N ALA A 45 -16.47 -0.68 31.58
CA ALA A 45 -15.54 0.38 31.98
C ALA A 45 -14.14 0.16 31.39
N ILE A 46 -13.63 -1.08 31.45
CA ILE A 46 -12.30 -1.40 30.95
C ILE A 46 -12.27 -1.37 29.42
N LEU A 47 -13.30 -1.89 28.73
CA LEU A 47 -13.35 -1.88 27.27
C LEU A 47 -13.42 -0.45 26.72
N GLY A 48 -14.19 0.43 27.37
CA GLY A 48 -14.21 1.86 27.03
C GLY A 48 -12.83 2.51 27.17
N CYS A 49 -12.13 2.24 28.27
CA CYS A 49 -10.78 2.74 28.49
C CYS A 49 -9.79 2.22 27.42
N ILE A 50 -9.86 0.93 27.07
CA ILE A 50 -9.04 0.33 26.02
C ILE A 50 -9.32 0.96 24.65
N ILE A 51 -10.58 1.21 24.31
CA ILE A 51 -10.96 1.85 23.04
C ILE A 51 -10.40 3.27 22.98
N ILE A 52 -10.55 4.07 24.04
CA ILE A 52 -10.01 5.44 24.10
C ILE A 52 -8.48 5.43 23.95
N LEU A 53 -7.78 4.53 24.64
CA LEU A 53 -6.33 4.38 24.51
C LEU A 53 -5.92 3.99 23.10
N ALA A 54 -6.65 3.07 22.45
CA ALA A 54 -6.38 2.67 21.07
C ALA A 54 -6.56 3.83 20.09
N ILE A 55 -7.63 4.62 20.24
CA ILE A 55 -7.89 5.82 19.42
C ILE A 55 -6.82 6.88 19.66
N MET A 56 -6.47 7.15 20.91
CA MET A 56 -5.43 8.12 21.26
C MET A 56 -4.09 7.77 20.62
N GLN A 57 -3.67 6.49 20.72
CA GLN A 57 -2.42 6.04 20.11
C GLN A 57 -2.45 6.16 18.58
N LEU A 58 -3.59 5.81 17.96
CA LEU A 58 -3.77 5.95 16.52
C LEU A 58 -3.73 7.42 16.09
N LEU A 59 -4.44 8.30 16.78
CA LEU A 59 -4.56 9.71 16.43
C LEU A 59 -3.23 10.43 16.60
N VAL A 60 -2.54 10.25 17.74
CA VAL A 60 -1.23 10.86 18.00
C VAL A 60 -0.20 10.41 16.97
N GLY A 61 -0.15 9.11 16.65
CA GLY A 61 0.76 8.58 15.64
C GLY A 61 0.49 9.14 14.24
N ASN A 62 -0.78 9.25 13.84
CA ASN A 62 -1.15 9.82 12.54
C ASN A 62 -0.85 11.32 12.47
N LEU A 63 -1.19 12.10 13.50
CA LEU A 63 -0.93 13.55 13.56
C LEU A 63 0.56 13.88 13.42
N GLN A 64 1.43 13.04 13.98
CA GLN A 64 2.88 13.22 13.85
C GLN A 64 3.37 12.93 12.42
N ALA A 65 2.69 12.04 11.68
CA ALA A 65 3.02 11.72 10.29
C ALA A 65 2.51 12.77 9.28
N VAL A 66 1.35 13.40 9.54
CA VAL A 66 0.72 14.41 8.66
C VAL A 66 1.69 15.50 8.13
N PRO A 67 2.48 16.20 8.97
CA PRO A 67 3.38 17.25 8.49
C PRO A 67 4.52 16.75 7.61
N GLY A 68 4.92 15.48 7.73
CA GLY A 68 5.93 14.87 6.84
C GLY A 68 5.40 14.66 5.43
N ILE A 69 4.14 14.25 5.30
CA ILE A 69 3.49 13.94 4.01
C ILE A 69 3.23 15.24 3.24
N LEU A 70 2.76 16.28 3.94
CA LEU A 70 2.52 17.61 3.37
C LEU A 70 3.79 18.28 2.84
N LYS A 71 4.96 17.97 3.42
CA LYS A 71 6.25 18.51 2.94
C LYS A 71 6.77 17.81 1.69
N THR A 72 6.40 16.55 1.45
CA THR A 72 6.90 15.78 0.31
C THR A 72 6.09 16.01 -0.95
N SER A 73 4.75 16.09 -0.85
CA SER A 73 3.85 16.33 -1.97
C SER A 73 2.55 16.97 -1.48
N VAL A 74 2.25 18.17 -1.98
CA VAL A 74 1.04 18.91 -1.62
C VAL A 74 -0.22 18.16 -2.07
N GLU A 75 -0.16 17.44 -3.19
CA GLU A 75 -1.30 16.67 -3.71
C GLU A 75 -1.77 15.57 -2.74
N ASP A 76 -0.82 14.82 -2.17
CA ASP A 76 -1.13 13.74 -1.22
C ASP A 76 -1.72 14.30 0.08
N GLY A 77 -1.27 15.50 0.48
CA GLY A 77 -1.82 16.25 1.59
C GLY A 77 -3.29 16.69 1.39
N VAL A 78 -3.64 17.12 0.17
CA VAL A 78 -5.03 17.47 -0.16
C VAL A 78 -5.95 16.25 -0.07
N ILE A 79 -5.48 15.08 -0.52
CA ILE A 79 -6.26 13.84 -0.42
C ILE A 79 -6.48 13.45 1.04
N LEU A 80 -5.42 13.50 1.85
CA LEU A 80 -5.51 13.22 3.29
C LEU A 80 -6.53 14.15 3.98
N ALA A 81 -6.45 15.46 3.73
CA ALA A 81 -7.37 16.44 4.31
C ALA A 81 -8.82 16.19 3.85
N THR A 82 -9.02 15.88 2.56
CA THR A 82 -10.35 15.62 1.98
C THR A 82 -10.98 14.38 2.61
N VAL A 83 -10.24 13.27 2.68
CA VAL A 83 -10.74 12.00 3.25
C VAL A 83 -11.01 12.15 4.75
N PHE A 84 -10.16 12.88 5.46
CA PHE A 84 -10.38 13.17 6.88
C PHE A 84 -11.65 13.99 7.12
N LEU A 85 -11.89 15.05 6.31
CA LEU A 85 -13.11 15.84 6.37
C LEU A 85 -14.34 14.99 6.05
N VAL A 86 -14.33 14.22 4.96
CA VAL A 86 -15.44 13.37 4.57
C VAL A 86 -15.77 12.33 5.66
N THR A 87 -14.74 11.69 6.23
CA THR A 87 -14.91 10.71 7.32
C THR A 87 -15.51 11.34 8.58
N THR A 88 -15.10 12.57 8.92
CA THR A 88 -15.56 13.27 10.12
C THR A 88 -17.00 13.80 9.98
N PHE A 89 -17.40 14.27 8.79
CA PHE A 89 -18.71 14.89 8.57
C PHE A 89 -19.80 13.93 8.08
N LEU A 90 -19.45 12.88 7.32
CA LEU A 90 -20.42 11.99 6.68
C LEU A 90 -20.46 10.62 7.35
N ASP A 91 -19.43 9.80 7.15
CA ASP A 91 -19.22 8.50 7.80
C ASP A 91 -17.87 7.91 7.33
N MET A 92 -17.33 6.95 8.09
CA MET A 92 -16.12 6.20 7.72
C MET A 92 -16.23 5.51 6.36
N GLN A 93 -17.41 4.96 6.02
CA GLN A 93 -17.60 4.23 4.76
C GLN A 93 -17.49 5.17 3.55
N MET A 94 -18.13 6.34 3.61
CA MET A 94 -18.08 7.33 2.54
C MET A 94 -16.69 7.96 2.39
N GLY A 95 -15.98 8.15 3.51
CA GLY A 95 -14.59 8.59 3.53
C GLY A 95 -13.68 7.61 2.82
N LEU A 96 -13.82 6.31 3.10
CA LEU A 96 -13.03 5.25 2.47
C LEU A 96 -13.22 5.22 0.95
N ILE A 97 -14.47 5.27 0.48
CA ILE A 97 -14.78 5.24 -0.97
C ILE A 97 -14.16 6.45 -1.67
N THR A 98 -14.32 7.64 -1.08
CA THR A 98 -13.80 8.88 -1.67
C THR A 98 -12.27 8.87 -1.72
N GLY A 99 -11.62 8.41 -0.65
CA GLY A 99 -10.17 8.25 -0.62
C GLY A 99 -9.66 7.28 -1.67
N PHE A 100 -10.32 6.13 -1.81
CA PHE A 100 -9.97 5.14 -2.83
C PHE A 100 -10.06 5.71 -4.25
N VAL A 101 -11.15 6.42 -4.57
CA VAL A 101 -11.33 7.06 -5.88
C VAL A 101 -10.27 8.13 -6.14
N LEU A 102 -9.95 8.96 -5.15
CA LEU A 102 -8.93 10.01 -5.29
C LEU A 102 -7.53 9.42 -5.49
N THR A 103 -7.16 8.37 -4.75
CA THR A 103 -5.90 7.66 -4.93
C THR A 103 -5.82 7.00 -6.31
N LEU A 104 -6.90 6.36 -6.77
CA LEU A 104 -6.95 5.78 -8.12
C LEU A 104 -6.81 6.85 -9.21
N ARG A 105 -7.49 7.99 -9.08
CA ARG A 105 -7.37 9.10 -10.02
C ARG A 105 -5.93 9.61 -10.07
N GLN A 106 -5.29 9.82 -8.92
CA GLN A 106 -3.92 10.31 -8.87
C GLN A 106 -2.94 9.30 -9.43
N LEU A 107 -3.13 8.00 -9.15
CA LEU A 107 -2.35 6.93 -9.78
C LEU A 107 -2.54 6.90 -11.30
N LEU A 108 -3.76 7.04 -11.80
CA LEU A 108 -4.02 7.05 -13.24
C LEU A 108 -3.31 8.22 -13.94
N VAL A 109 -3.34 9.42 -13.35
CA VAL A 109 -2.61 10.59 -13.87
C VAL A 109 -1.10 10.35 -13.86
N ARG A 110 -0.56 9.80 -12.76
CA ARG A 110 0.87 9.47 -12.66
C ARG A 110 1.28 8.39 -13.66
N VAL A 111 0.49 7.33 -13.82
CA VAL A 111 0.76 6.23 -14.74
C VAL A 111 0.72 6.71 -16.19
N ILE A 112 -0.32 7.46 -16.60
CA ILE A 112 -0.42 8.01 -17.95
C ILE A 112 0.75 8.97 -18.26
N SER A 113 1.23 9.73 -17.26
CA SER A 113 2.40 10.60 -17.43
C SER A 113 3.72 9.83 -17.57
N GLU A 114 3.80 8.61 -17.02
CA GLU A 114 4.96 7.72 -17.14
C GLU A 114 4.88 6.84 -18.41
N ASP A 115 3.68 6.50 -18.89
CA ASP A 115 3.45 5.80 -20.15
C ASP A 115 3.96 6.64 -21.33
N GLN A 116 3.70 7.96 -21.37
CA GLN A 116 4.30 8.85 -22.38
C GLN A 116 5.84 8.80 -22.40
N LYS A 117 6.47 8.80 -21.23
CA LYS A 117 7.94 8.79 -21.11
C LYS A 117 8.55 7.42 -21.42
N LYS A 118 7.83 6.33 -21.15
CA LYS A 118 8.23 4.96 -21.49
C LYS A 118 7.93 4.60 -22.94
N GLU A 119 6.83 5.05 -23.52
CA GLU A 119 6.53 4.89 -24.95
C GLU A 119 7.51 5.69 -25.81
N GLU A 120 7.83 6.94 -25.46
CA GLU A 120 8.83 7.74 -26.20
C GLU A 120 10.23 7.12 -26.12
N ALA A 121 10.67 6.68 -24.93
CA ALA A 121 11.96 5.99 -24.77
C ALA A 121 11.99 4.61 -25.45
N LYS A 122 10.87 3.88 -25.50
CA LYS A 122 10.77 2.56 -26.14
C LYS A 122 10.63 2.67 -27.66
N GLN A 123 10.05 3.75 -28.17
CA GLN A 123 9.92 4.06 -29.59
C GLN A 123 11.21 4.64 -30.19
N GLU A 124 11.97 5.45 -29.43
CA GLU A 124 13.30 5.91 -29.85
C GLU A 124 14.32 4.75 -29.87
N MET A 125 14.21 3.80 -28.95
CA MET A 125 15.02 2.57 -28.95
C MET A 125 14.67 1.64 -30.12
N ASP A 126 13.38 1.40 -30.40
CA ASP A 126 12.93 0.56 -31.52
C ASP A 126 13.35 1.14 -32.89
N LEU A 127 13.26 2.47 -33.05
CA LEU A 127 13.69 3.15 -34.28
C LEU A 127 15.22 3.10 -34.46
N ARG A 128 16.01 3.18 -33.38
CA ARG A 128 17.48 3.08 -33.44
C ARG A 128 17.95 1.66 -33.75
N ASP A 129 17.27 0.63 -33.27
CA ASP A 129 17.59 -0.78 -33.57
C ASP A 129 17.22 -1.16 -35.03
N VAL A 130 16.14 -0.57 -35.55
CA VAL A 130 15.77 -0.68 -36.97
C VAL A 130 16.77 0.04 -37.88
N GLU A 131 17.25 1.23 -37.49
CA GLU A 131 18.27 1.97 -38.24
C GLU A 131 19.65 1.28 -38.17
N ALA A 132 19.99 0.69 -37.03
CA ALA A 132 21.23 -0.09 -36.84
C ALA A 132 21.24 -1.39 -37.65
N SER A 133 20.06 -1.96 -37.94
CA SER A 133 19.89 -3.19 -38.75
C SER A 133 19.84 -2.94 -40.26
N ARG A 134 19.63 -1.69 -40.71
CA ARG A 134 19.59 -1.28 -42.12
C ARG A 134 20.89 -1.56 -42.93
N PRO A 135 22.12 -1.32 -42.42
CA PRO A 135 23.33 -1.66 -43.17
C PRO A 135 23.59 -3.17 -43.27
N GLU A 136 23.00 -3.99 -42.39
CA GLU A 136 23.10 -5.44 -42.43
C GLU A 136 22.09 -6.04 -43.42
N ASN A 137 20.84 -5.59 -43.38
CA ASN A 137 19.78 -6.13 -44.23
C ASN A 137 20.02 -5.84 -45.74
N GLU A 138 20.63 -4.71 -46.09
CA GLU A 138 21.07 -4.42 -47.47
C GLU A 138 22.16 -5.38 -47.95
N ARG A 139 23.09 -5.79 -47.07
CA ARG A 139 24.14 -6.77 -47.40
C ARG A 139 23.57 -8.18 -47.61
N LEU A 140 22.51 -8.53 -46.89
CA LEU A 140 21.81 -9.81 -47.08
C LEU A 140 21.00 -9.82 -48.38
N LEU A 141 20.38 -8.69 -48.75
CA LEU A 141 19.71 -8.54 -50.05
C LEU A 141 20.69 -8.57 -51.22
N GLU A 142 21.88 -7.97 -51.10
CA GLU A 142 22.94 -8.10 -52.11
C GLU A 142 23.46 -9.54 -52.23
N ARG A 143 23.62 -10.25 -51.11
CA ARG A 143 24.00 -11.68 -51.10
C ARG A 143 22.93 -12.57 -51.72
N GLY A 144 21.65 -12.34 -51.41
CA GLY A 144 20.52 -13.03 -52.02
C GLY A 144 20.41 -12.75 -53.53
N ARG A 145 20.59 -11.49 -53.94
CA ARG A 145 20.63 -11.09 -55.35
C ARG A 145 21.78 -11.77 -56.10
N LYS A 146 22.97 -11.89 -55.50
CA LYS A 146 24.11 -12.60 -56.10
C LYS A 146 23.90 -14.12 -56.20
N MET A 147 23.20 -14.74 -55.25
CA MET A 147 22.84 -16.16 -55.33
C MET A 147 21.79 -16.44 -56.41
N SER A 148 20.81 -15.55 -56.59
CA SER A 148 19.78 -15.71 -57.64
C SER A 148 20.29 -15.52 -59.06
N LEU A 149 21.46 -14.91 -59.25
CA LEU A 149 22.10 -14.69 -60.56
C LEU A 149 23.16 -15.76 -60.89
N SER A 150 23.40 -16.71 -60.00
CA SER A 150 24.42 -17.76 -60.13
C SER A 150 23.82 -19.15 -60.44
N ASN A 151 22.54 -19.21 -60.80
CA ASN A 151 21.83 -20.41 -61.23
C ASN A 151 20.97 -20.08 -62.46
#